data_AF-A0A9P8ZNZ5-F1
#
_entry.id   AF-A0A9P8ZNZ5-F1
#
_cell.length_a   1.000
_cell.length_b   1.000
_cell.length_c   1.000
_cell.angle_alpha   90.00
_cell.angle_beta   90.00
_cell.angle_gamma   90.00
#
_symmetry.space_group_name_H-M   'P 1'
#
loop_
_entity.id
_entity.type
_entity.pdbx_description
1 polymer ?
#
loop_
_entity_poly.entity_id
_entity_poly.type
_entity_poly.pdbx_seq_one_letter_code
_entity_poly.pdbx_strand_id
1 'polypeptide(L)'
;EFEQRYPPDAYGAEAGPNARVWRVYRDRVTELDEDLIGGWHETLNVLLVFAGLFSGVATAFLIEASKRLQPDYGELTSKGVLAILARLDGTVLPHPSSTVTATPDPGIRVINGLWFSSLTLALIVSLLAILVKQWLVEYRSKMRQPASDARRWAWRHFVFRQGLSTWGVGVFISSLAVVLHVALYLFLFGLLVFLFHLDPALCVVAASFTVAAGLFYIVATVAPLWYGDCPSTTPLL
;
A
#
# COMPACT_ATOMS: atom_id res chain seq x y z
N GLU A 1 29.79 36.15 1.84
CA GLU A 1 29.37 34.96 1.06
C GLU A 1 28.06 35.18 0.28
N PHE A 2 26.95 35.57 0.94
CA PHE A 2 25.67 35.80 0.25
C PHE A 2 25.71 36.90 -0.82
N GLU A 3 26.34 38.04 -0.56
CA GLU A 3 26.50 39.13 -1.54
C GLU A 3 27.48 38.78 -2.68
N GLN A 4 28.36 37.81 -2.44
CA GLN A 4 29.28 37.31 -3.46
C GLN A 4 28.56 36.33 -4.40
N ARG A 5 27.66 35.50 -3.86
CA ARG A 5 26.83 34.56 -4.63
C ARG A 5 25.67 35.26 -5.36
N TYR A 6 25.11 36.31 -4.75
CA TYR A 6 24.02 37.10 -5.31
C TYR A 6 24.37 38.59 -5.18
N PRO A 7 25.00 39.21 -6.19
CA PRO A 7 25.32 40.63 -6.12
C PRO A 7 24.05 41.50 -6.11
N PRO A 8 24.08 42.70 -5.50
CA PRO A 8 22.97 43.64 -5.55
C PRO A 8 22.63 44.00 -7.00
N ASP A 9 21.34 44.11 -7.29
CA ASP A 9 20.90 44.56 -8.61
C ASP A 9 21.16 46.07 -8.76
N ALA A 10 21.28 46.55 -10.00
CA ALA A 10 21.36 47.98 -10.25
C ALA A 10 20.07 48.69 -9.76
N TYR A 11 20.21 49.94 -9.32
CA TYR A 11 19.08 50.74 -8.84
C TYR A 11 17.96 50.78 -9.92
N GLY A 12 16.74 50.40 -9.53
CA GLY A 12 15.58 50.28 -10.43
C GLY A 12 15.43 48.93 -11.16
N ALA A 13 16.43 48.04 -11.11
CA ALA A 13 16.37 46.69 -11.69
C ALA A 13 15.88 45.61 -10.70
N GLU A 14 15.63 45.98 -9.44
CA GLU A 14 15.26 45.08 -8.34
C GLU A 14 13.91 44.36 -8.55
N ALA A 15 13.01 44.93 -9.36
CA ALA A 15 11.74 44.30 -9.76
C ALA A 15 11.81 43.61 -11.15
N GLY A 16 13.01 43.60 -11.75
CA GLY A 16 13.25 43.06 -13.09
C GLY A 16 13.01 41.55 -13.18
N PRO A 17 12.86 41.01 -14.40
CA PRO A 17 12.61 39.58 -14.62
C PRO A 17 13.77 38.68 -14.17
N ASN A 18 14.99 39.22 -14.03
CA ASN A 18 16.18 38.52 -13.54
C ASN A 18 16.74 39.11 -12.24
N ALA A 19 15.91 39.85 -11.49
CA ALA A 19 16.29 40.40 -10.20
C ALA A 19 16.82 39.32 -9.25
N ARG A 20 17.71 39.74 -8.36
CA ARG A 20 18.34 38.97 -7.28
C ARG A 20 17.33 38.13 -6.52
N VAL A 21 16.16 38.68 -6.21
CA VAL A 21 15.08 37.98 -5.47
C VAL A 21 14.65 36.69 -6.15
N TRP A 22 14.51 36.67 -7.48
CA TRP A 22 14.09 35.48 -8.22
C TRP A 22 15.18 34.42 -8.28
N ARG A 23 16.46 34.85 -8.33
CA ARG A 23 17.62 33.95 -8.30
C ARG A 23 17.78 33.29 -6.93
N VAL A 24 17.65 34.08 -5.86
CA VAL A 24 17.68 33.57 -4.47
C VAL A 24 16.50 32.64 -4.23
N TYR A 25 15.29 33.02 -4.65
CA TYR A 25 14.09 32.20 -4.53
C TYR A 25 14.27 30.85 -5.23
N ARG A 26 14.74 30.84 -6.47
CA ARG A 26 14.99 29.61 -7.22
C ARG A 26 15.92 28.66 -6.49
N ASP A 27 17.06 29.15 -6.04
CA ASP A 27 18.06 28.30 -5.40
C ASP A 27 17.53 27.72 -4.08
N ARG A 28 16.86 28.54 -3.25
CA ARG A 28 16.27 28.09 -1.98
C ARG A 28 15.15 27.08 -2.14
N VAL A 29 14.27 27.31 -3.11
CA VAL A 29 13.11 26.46 -3.33
C VAL A 29 13.50 25.15 -4.02
N THR A 30 14.49 25.17 -4.91
CA THR A 30 14.98 23.94 -5.55
C THR A 30 15.54 22.97 -4.52
N GLU A 31 16.23 23.46 -3.50
CA GLU A 31 16.71 22.65 -2.37
C GLU A 31 15.53 22.03 -1.60
N LEU A 32 14.54 22.85 -1.22
CA LEU A 32 13.34 22.38 -0.50
C LEU A 32 12.51 21.36 -1.30
N ASP A 33 12.37 21.56 -2.61
CA ASP A 33 11.60 20.65 -3.46
C ASP A 33 12.34 19.34 -3.69
N GLU A 34 13.66 19.35 -3.84
CA GLU A 34 14.46 18.11 -3.96
C GLU A 34 14.36 17.27 -2.67
N ASP A 35 14.37 17.90 -1.49
CA ASP A 35 14.17 17.21 -0.22
C ASP A 35 12.75 16.61 -0.11
N LEU A 36 11.72 17.42 -0.41
CA LEU A 36 10.32 17.00 -0.33
C LEU A 36 9.99 15.87 -1.32
N ILE A 37 10.40 16.04 -2.58
CA ILE A 37 10.19 15.03 -3.63
C ILE A 37 11.03 13.79 -3.35
N GLY A 38 12.25 13.96 -2.83
CA GLY A 38 13.10 12.86 -2.39
C GLY A 38 12.41 12.01 -1.33
N GLY A 39 11.86 12.63 -0.28
CA GLY A 39 11.12 11.93 0.78
C GLY A 39 9.89 11.18 0.26
N TRP A 40 9.12 11.81 -0.64
CA TRP A 40 7.97 11.16 -1.29
C TRP A 40 8.39 10.00 -2.19
N HIS A 41 9.46 10.17 -2.96
CA HIS A 41 9.99 9.11 -3.82
C HIS A 41 10.43 7.89 -3.00
N GLU A 42 11.11 8.13 -1.87
CA GLU A 42 11.56 7.06 -0.98
C GLU A 42 10.40 6.35 -0.28
N THR A 43 9.41 7.12 0.17
CA THR A 43 8.16 6.55 0.71
C THR A 43 7.51 5.63 -0.32
N LEU A 44 7.37 6.09 -1.57
CA LEU A 44 6.80 5.28 -2.66
C LEU A 44 7.66 4.05 -2.99
N ASN A 45 8.99 4.13 -2.89
CA ASN A 45 9.88 2.96 -3.02
C ASN A 45 9.55 1.90 -1.98
N VAL A 46 9.46 2.29 -0.71
CA VAL A 46 9.14 1.39 0.40
C VAL A 46 7.78 0.73 0.20
N LEU A 47 6.75 1.50 -0.18
CA LEU A 47 5.42 0.97 -0.48
C LEU A 47 5.46 -0.07 -1.59
N LEU A 48 6.20 0.19 -2.67
CA LEU A 48 6.30 -0.72 -3.82
C LEU A 48 7.01 -2.02 -3.49
N VAL A 49 8.13 -1.95 -2.76
CA VAL A 49 8.86 -3.13 -2.31
C VAL A 49 7.99 -3.96 -1.38
N PHE A 50 7.33 -3.32 -0.41
CA PHE A 50 6.43 -4.00 0.50
C PHE A 50 5.26 -4.65 -0.24
N ALA A 51 4.58 -3.92 -1.14
CA ALA A 51 3.46 -4.43 -1.91
C ALA A 51 3.86 -5.64 -2.77
N GLY A 52 5.04 -5.61 -3.40
CA GLY A 52 5.57 -6.73 -4.17
C GLY A 52 5.85 -7.98 -3.32
N LEU A 53 6.56 -7.82 -2.20
CA LEU A 53 6.87 -8.92 -1.28
C LEU A 53 5.60 -9.50 -0.66
N PHE A 54 4.71 -8.63 -0.18
CA PHE A 54 3.41 -9.02 0.37
C PHE A 54 2.58 -9.77 -0.67
N SER A 55 2.51 -9.29 -1.92
CA SER A 55 1.78 -9.96 -2.99
C SER A 55 2.33 -11.37 -3.27
N GLY A 56 3.65 -11.54 -3.24
CA GLY A 56 4.29 -12.84 -3.40
C GLY A 56 3.90 -13.83 -2.30
N VAL A 57 3.99 -13.40 -1.05
CA VAL A 57 3.60 -14.22 0.11
C VAL A 57 2.10 -14.54 0.06
N ALA A 58 1.25 -13.52 -0.12
CA ALA A 58 -0.21 -13.68 -0.15
C ALA A 58 -0.66 -14.62 -1.29
N THR A 59 0.01 -14.59 -2.44
CA THR A 59 -0.30 -15.49 -3.57
C THR A 59 -0.08 -16.95 -3.21
N ALA A 60 0.94 -17.30 -2.41
CA ALA A 60 1.17 -18.67 -1.98
C ALA A 60 0.00 -19.21 -1.15
N PHE A 61 -0.51 -18.41 -0.21
CA PHE A 61 -1.69 -18.75 0.58
C PHE A 61 -2.95 -18.78 -0.28
N LEU A 62 -3.09 -17.85 -1.23
CA LEU A 62 -4.22 -17.78 -2.13
C LEU A 62 -4.36 -19.03 -3.02
N ILE A 63 -3.24 -19.56 -3.50
CA ILE A 63 -3.21 -20.82 -4.27
C ILE A 63 -3.77 -21.95 -3.42
N GLU A 64 -3.35 -22.06 -2.16
CA GLU A 64 -3.83 -23.10 -1.25
C GLU A 64 -5.30 -22.92 -0.86
N ALA A 65 -5.72 -21.67 -0.64
CA ALA A 65 -7.11 -21.29 -0.36
C ALA A 65 -8.05 -21.64 -1.50
N SER A 66 -7.60 -21.39 -2.74
CA SER A 66 -8.39 -21.60 -3.96
C SER A 66 -8.65 -23.08 -4.20
N LYS A 67 -7.72 -23.96 -3.83
CA LYS A 67 -7.96 -25.41 -3.88
C LYS A 67 -9.12 -25.82 -2.97
N ARG A 68 -9.28 -25.17 -1.81
CA ARG A 68 -10.37 -25.45 -0.87
C ARG A 68 -11.73 -24.93 -1.35
N LEU A 69 -11.79 -24.08 -2.37
CA LEU A 69 -13.05 -23.73 -3.05
C LEU A 69 -13.55 -24.84 -3.96
N GLN A 70 -12.67 -25.72 -4.42
CA GLN A 70 -13.05 -26.85 -5.26
C GLN A 70 -13.59 -27.98 -4.38
N PRO A 71 -14.54 -28.79 -4.89
CA PRO A 71 -14.97 -29.98 -4.19
C PRO A 71 -13.78 -30.90 -3.94
N ASP A 72 -13.68 -31.47 -2.74
CA ASP A 72 -12.65 -32.47 -2.44
C ASP A 72 -12.90 -33.74 -3.26
N TYR A 73 -12.22 -33.84 -4.41
CA TYR A 73 -12.29 -35.01 -5.27
C TYR A 73 -11.77 -36.27 -4.55
N GLY A 74 -10.91 -36.14 -3.55
CA GLY A 74 -10.45 -37.25 -2.71
C GLY A 74 -11.58 -37.77 -1.83
N GLU A 75 -12.32 -36.86 -1.17
CA GLU A 75 -13.50 -37.23 -0.38
C GLU A 75 -14.61 -37.82 -1.26
N LEU A 76 -14.89 -37.22 -2.43
CA LEU A 76 -15.85 -37.75 -3.39
C LEU A 76 -15.47 -39.13 -3.92
N THR A 77 -14.19 -39.35 -4.21
CA THR A 77 -13.68 -40.66 -4.66
C THR A 77 -13.76 -41.67 -3.52
N SER A 78 -13.40 -41.30 -2.29
CA SER A 78 -13.50 -42.19 -1.12
C SER A 78 -14.94 -42.61 -0.83
N LYS A 79 -15.88 -41.66 -0.89
CA LYS A 79 -17.32 -41.92 -0.76
C LYS A 79 -17.84 -42.78 -1.90
N GLY A 80 -17.35 -42.57 -3.12
CA GLY A 80 -17.66 -43.41 -4.28
C GLY A 80 -17.17 -44.84 -4.12
N VAL A 81 -15.93 -45.03 -3.69
CA VAL A 81 -15.33 -46.36 -3.44
C VAL A 81 -16.04 -47.07 -2.29
N LEU A 82 -16.33 -46.40 -1.18
CA LEU A 82 -17.13 -46.95 -0.07
C LEU A 82 -18.54 -47.36 -0.53
N ALA A 83 -19.19 -46.54 -1.36
CA ALA A 83 -20.50 -46.88 -1.92
C ALA A 83 -20.45 -48.10 -2.85
N ILE A 84 -19.37 -48.28 -3.61
CA ILE A 84 -19.15 -49.46 -4.45
C ILE A 84 -18.88 -50.70 -3.59
N LEU A 85 -18.02 -50.60 -2.58
CA LEU A 85 -17.71 -51.68 -1.64
C LEU A 85 -18.95 -52.15 -0.87
N ALA A 86 -19.78 -51.24 -0.37
CA ALA A 86 -21.03 -51.59 0.31
C ALA A 86 -22.03 -52.31 -0.60
N ARG A 87 -22.07 -51.95 -1.90
CA ARG A 87 -22.89 -52.67 -2.89
C ARG A 87 -22.37 -54.08 -3.17
N LEU A 88 -21.06 -54.28 -3.13
CA LEU A 88 -20.43 -55.60 -3.29
C LEU A 88 -20.67 -56.50 -2.07
N ASP A 89 -20.69 -55.93 -0.87
CA ASP A 89 -20.98 -56.64 0.39
C ASP A 89 -22.50 -56.86 0.65
N GLY A 90 -23.37 -56.51 -0.29
CA GLY A 90 -24.82 -56.73 -0.19
C GLY A 90 -25.53 -55.82 0.82
N THR A 91 -24.87 -54.78 1.33
CA THR A 91 -25.49 -53.78 2.22
C THR A 91 -26.18 -52.70 1.40
N VAL A 92 -27.50 -52.56 1.56
CA VAL A 92 -28.28 -51.50 0.93
C VAL A 92 -28.06 -50.19 1.69
N LEU A 93 -27.04 -49.43 1.30
CA LEU A 93 -26.92 -48.03 1.74
C LEU A 93 -27.98 -47.17 1.01
N PRO A 94 -28.55 -46.14 1.66
CA PRO A 94 -29.42 -45.18 1.00
C PRO A 94 -28.71 -44.61 -0.24
N HIS A 95 -29.44 -44.52 -1.36
CA HIS A 95 -28.94 -43.96 -2.61
C HIS A 95 -28.29 -42.59 -2.33
N PRO A 96 -27.00 -42.36 -2.67
CA PRO A 96 -26.41 -41.05 -2.50
C PRO A 96 -27.14 -40.11 -3.46
N SER A 97 -27.94 -39.20 -2.91
CA SER A 97 -28.62 -38.16 -3.68
C SER A 97 -27.58 -37.45 -4.55
N SER A 98 -27.68 -37.63 -5.86
CA SER A 98 -26.83 -37.00 -6.88
C SER A 98 -27.14 -35.51 -6.99
N THR A 99 -27.01 -34.78 -5.88
CA THR A 99 -27.02 -33.33 -5.86
C THR A 99 -25.92 -32.93 -4.90
N VAL A 100 -24.68 -33.14 -5.36
CA VAL A 100 -23.53 -32.44 -4.79
C VAL A 100 -23.69 -30.98 -5.23
N THR A 101 -24.60 -30.25 -4.60
CA THR A 101 -24.44 -28.80 -4.49
C THR A 101 -23.23 -28.60 -3.60
N ALA A 102 -22.04 -28.65 -4.22
CA ALA A 102 -20.79 -28.23 -3.63
C ALA A 102 -20.85 -26.70 -3.45
N THR A 103 -21.73 -26.24 -2.58
CA THR A 103 -21.61 -24.90 -2.02
C THR A 103 -20.48 -24.97 -1.01
N PRO A 104 -19.32 -24.35 -1.29
CA PRO A 104 -18.21 -24.35 -0.35
C PRO A 104 -18.67 -23.74 0.96
N ASP A 105 -18.18 -24.30 2.06
CA ASP A 105 -18.46 -23.84 3.42
C ASP A 105 -18.34 -22.31 3.52
N PRO A 106 -19.30 -21.59 4.13
CA PRO A 106 -19.26 -20.14 4.25
C PRO A 106 -17.93 -19.60 4.82
N GLY A 107 -17.27 -20.34 5.73
CA GLY A 107 -15.96 -19.97 6.27
C GLY A 107 -14.86 -19.94 5.20
N ILE A 108 -14.82 -20.94 4.32
CA ILE A 108 -13.86 -21.01 3.20
C ILE A 108 -14.04 -19.82 2.25
N ARG A 109 -15.30 -19.44 1.97
CA ARG A 109 -15.60 -18.29 1.10
C ARG A 109 -15.12 -16.98 1.71
N VAL A 110 -15.30 -16.79 3.02
CA VAL A 110 -14.84 -15.58 3.73
C VAL A 110 -13.32 -15.48 3.73
N ILE A 111 -12.59 -16.57 4.05
CA ILE A 111 -11.11 -16.59 4.04
C ILE A 111 -10.57 -16.22 2.65
N ASN A 112 -11.11 -16.85 1.61
CA ASN A 112 -10.70 -16.57 0.23
C ASN A 112 -11.03 -15.12 -0.15
N GLY A 113 -12.23 -14.63 0.17
CA GLY A 113 -12.61 -13.24 -0.07
C GLY A 113 -11.62 -12.25 0.58
N LEU A 114 -11.27 -12.47 1.85
CA LEU A 114 -10.30 -11.63 2.57
C LEU A 114 -8.93 -11.62 1.88
N TRP A 115 -8.42 -12.79 1.50
CA TRP A 115 -7.12 -12.90 0.84
C TRP A 115 -7.12 -12.31 -0.57
N PHE A 116 -8.14 -12.57 -1.39
CA PHE A 116 -8.30 -11.93 -2.69
C PHE A 116 -8.36 -10.40 -2.56
N SER A 117 -9.20 -9.88 -1.66
CA SER A 117 -9.30 -8.44 -1.41
C SER A 117 -7.96 -7.85 -0.96
N SER A 118 -7.23 -8.53 -0.06
CA SER A 118 -5.93 -8.06 0.41
C SER A 118 -4.91 -7.95 -0.72
N LEU A 119 -4.84 -8.96 -1.59
CA LEU A 119 -3.93 -8.98 -2.73
C LEU A 119 -4.31 -7.90 -3.75
N THR A 120 -5.60 -7.77 -4.06
CA THR A 120 -6.09 -6.75 -5.00
C THR A 120 -5.78 -5.34 -4.49
N LEU A 121 -6.00 -5.05 -3.21
CA LEU A 121 -5.66 -3.75 -2.63
C LEU A 121 -4.15 -3.46 -2.73
N ALA A 122 -3.29 -4.44 -2.45
CA ALA A 122 -1.84 -4.27 -2.59
C ALA A 122 -1.41 -3.99 -4.05
N LEU A 123 -2.03 -4.66 -5.02
CA LEU A 123 -1.78 -4.41 -6.45
C LEU A 123 -2.26 -3.01 -6.88
N ILE A 124 -3.42 -2.57 -6.38
CA ILE A 124 -3.93 -1.21 -6.63
C ILE A 124 -2.97 -0.18 -6.04
N VAL A 125 -2.49 -0.37 -4.80
CA VAL A 125 -1.50 0.52 -4.18
C VAL A 125 -0.21 0.57 -5.01
N SER A 126 0.28 -0.58 -5.48
CA SER A 126 1.47 -0.66 -6.34
C SER A 126 1.28 0.14 -7.65
N LEU A 127 0.15 -0.05 -8.33
CA LEU A 127 -0.17 0.67 -9.56
C LEU A 127 -0.23 2.18 -9.34
N LEU A 128 -0.94 2.62 -8.29
CA LEU A 128 -1.06 4.04 -7.97
C LEU A 128 0.27 4.65 -7.53
N ALA A 129 1.10 3.91 -6.78
CA ALA A 129 2.43 4.36 -6.38
C ALA A 129 3.36 4.58 -7.58
N ILE A 130 3.29 3.70 -8.60
CA ILE A 130 4.01 3.89 -9.88
C ILE A 130 3.51 5.15 -10.60
N LEU A 131 2.20 5.37 -10.65
CA LEU A 131 1.61 6.54 -11.31
C LEU A 131 2.06 7.85 -10.62
N VAL A 132 2.03 7.91 -9.29
CA VAL A 132 2.50 9.09 -8.56
C VAL A 132 3.99 9.32 -8.79
N LYS A 133 4.81 8.26 -8.80
CA LYS A 133 6.23 8.39 -9.16
C LYS A 133 6.42 9.05 -10.53
N GLN A 134 5.62 8.66 -11.52
CA GLN A 134 5.68 9.28 -12.85
C GLN A 134 5.36 10.79 -12.78
N TRP A 135 4.36 11.19 -11.96
CA TRP A 135 4.05 12.60 -11.76
C TRP A 135 5.20 13.37 -11.10
N LEU A 136 5.87 12.78 -10.11
CA LEU A 136 7.02 13.40 -9.44
C LEU A 136 8.22 13.55 -10.39
N VAL A 137 8.48 12.55 -11.22
CA VAL A 137 9.52 12.62 -12.25
C VAL A 137 9.21 13.72 -13.27
N GLU A 138 7.96 13.82 -13.72
CA GLU A 138 7.53 14.87 -14.65
C GLU A 138 7.64 16.27 -14.01
N TYR A 139 7.24 16.42 -12.76
CA TYR A 139 7.42 17.68 -12.02
C TYR A 139 8.91 18.09 -12.01
N ARG A 140 9.80 17.17 -11.62
CA ARG A 140 11.25 17.42 -11.57
C ARG A 140 11.81 17.79 -12.94
N SER A 141 11.36 17.09 -14.00
CA SER A 141 11.71 17.41 -15.38
C SER A 141 11.30 18.85 -15.74
N LYS A 142 10.06 19.24 -15.47
CA LYS A 142 9.55 20.59 -15.74
C LYS A 142 10.27 21.70 -14.96
N MET A 143 10.72 21.41 -13.73
CA MET A 143 11.49 22.37 -12.92
C MET A 143 12.93 22.54 -13.41
N ARG A 144 13.52 21.50 -14.02
CA ARG A 144 14.87 21.55 -14.62
C ARG A 144 14.91 22.19 -16.00
N GLN A 145 13.78 22.31 -16.68
CA GLN A 145 13.73 22.95 -17.99
C GLN A 145 14.18 24.42 -17.93
N PRO A 146 15.06 24.86 -18.85
CA PRO A 146 15.47 26.26 -18.94
C PRO A 146 14.26 27.19 -19.05
N ALA A 147 14.33 28.31 -18.35
CA ALA A 147 13.38 29.41 -18.50
C ALA A 147 14.08 30.59 -19.15
N SER A 148 13.33 31.40 -19.89
CA SER A 148 13.84 32.63 -20.50
C SER A 148 14.37 33.60 -19.45
N ASP A 149 13.67 33.71 -18.32
CA ASP A 149 14.05 34.57 -17.19
C ASP A 149 13.70 33.90 -15.85
N ALA A 150 14.38 34.34 -14.78
CA ALA A 150 14.20 33.82 -13.42
C ALA A 150 12.77 34.02 -12.89
N ARG A 151 12.12 35.16 -13.20
CA ARG A 151 10.72 35.43 -12.82
C ARG A 151 9.74 34.44 -13.47
N ARG A 152 9.96 34.10 -14.75
CA ARG A 152 9.11 33.12 -15.46
C ARG A 152 9.26 31.72 -14.89
N TRP A 153 10.48 31.34 -14.52
CA TRP A 153 10.73 30.11 -13.78
C TRP A 153 10.00 30.12 -12.43
N ALA A 154 10.11 31.20 -11.66
CA ALA A 154 9.49 31.32 -10.34
C ALA A 154 7.96 31.22 -10.40
N TRP A 155 7.35 31.84 -11.42
CA TRP A 155 5.92 31.72 -11.70
C TRP A 155 5.52 30.27 -12.04
N ARG A 156 6.27 29.61 -12.93
CA ARG A 156 6.05 28.20 -13.28
C ARG A 156 6.09 27.33 -12.01
N HIS A 157 7.15 27.45 -11.24
CA HIS A 157 7.31 26.72 -9.99
C HIS A 157 6.11 26.96 -9.05
N PHE A 158 5.72 28.23 -8.85
CA PHE A 158 4.57 28.58 -7.99
C PHE A 158 3.28 27.86 -8.43
N VAL A 159 2.95 27.90 -9.73
CA VAL A 159 1.75 27.25 -10.28
C VAL A 159 1.79 25.73 -10.08
N PHE A 160 2.92 25.08 -10.39
CA PHE A 160 3.03 23.62 -10.24
C PHE A 160 3.07 23.16 -8.77
N ARG A 161 3.75 23.91 -7.89
CA ARG A 161 3.75 23.61 -6.45
C ARG A 161 2.36 23.79 -5.84
N GLN A 162 1.66 24.85 -6.25
CA GLN A 162 0.26 25.02 -5.88
C GLN A 162 -0.59 23.87 -6.42
N GLY A 163 -0.33 23.40 -7.64
CA GLY A 163 -0.94 22.19 -8.19
C GLY A 163 -0.75 20.95 -7.31
N LEU A 164 0.50 20.66 -6.89
CA LEU A 164 0.79 19.52 -5.99
C LEU A 164 0.02 19.62 -4.67
N SER A 165 -0.08 20.83 -4.11
CA SER A 165 -0.82 21.09 -2.87
C SER A 165 -2.33 20.97 -3.05
N THR A 166 -2.90 21.55 -4.11
CA THR A 166 -4.35 21.54 -4.38
C THR A 166 -4.84 20.13 -4.68
N TRP A 167 -4.04 19.33 -5.39
CA TRP A 167 -4.33 17.92 -5.64
C TRP A 167 -4.01 17.02 -4.43
N GLY A 168 -3.42 17.58 -3.37
CA GLY A 168 -3.14 16.86 -2.13
C GLY A 168 -2.19 15.69 -2.30
N VAL A 169 -1.16 15.79 -3.16
CA VAL A 169 -0.28 14.65 -3.51
C VAL A 169 0.36 14.03 -2.26
N GLY A 170 0.79 14.83 -1.29
CA GLY A 170 1.33 14.30 -0.03
C GLY A 170 0.32 13.48 0.78
N VAL A 171 -0.93 13.96 0.87
CA VAL A 171 -2.03 13.24 1.53
C VAL A 171 -2.37 11.96 0.76
N PHE A 172 -2.35 12.02 -0.57
CA PHE A 172 -2.56 10.86 -1.43
C PHE A 172 -1.49 9.79 -1.23
N ILE A 173 -0.20 10.15 -1.20
CA ILE A 173 0.89 9.20 -0.91
C ILE A 173 0.72 8.57 0.47
N SER A 174 0.34 9.37 1.46
CA SER A 174 0.11 8.89 2.82
C SER A 174 -1.08 7.93 2.89
N SER A 175 -2.17 8.19 2.15
CA SER A 175 -3.33 7.31 2.11
C SER A 175 -3.03 5.97 1.42
N LEU A 176 -2.16 5.94 0.41
CA LEU A 176 -1.68 4.68 -0.19
C LEU A 176 -1.02 3.77 0.85
N ALA A 177 -0.22 4.35 1.75
CA ALA A 177 0.39 3.59 2.83
C ALA A 177 -0.68 3.00 3.75
N VAL A 178 -1.70 3.78 4.14
CA VAL A 178 -2.81 3.31 4.97
C VAL A 178 -3.56 2.16 4.30
N VAL A 179 -3.90 2.27 3.01
CA VAL A 179 -4.57 1.20 2.26
C VAL A 179 -3.73 -0.09 2.25
N LEU A 180 -2.42 0.03 2.14
CA LEU A 180 -1.50 -1.11 2.17
C LEU A 180 -1.45 -1.79 3.55
N HIS A 181 -1.48 -1.01 4.64
CA HIS A 181 -1.62 -1.57 5.99
C HIS A 181 -2.96 -2.28 6.17
N VAL A 182 -4.06 -1.70 5.67
CA VAL A 182 -5.38 -2.35 5.71
C VAL A 182 -5.35 -3.68 4.97
N ALA A 183 -4.72 -3.73 3.79
CA ALA A 183 -4.52 -4.98 3.04
C ALA A 183 -3.75 -6.02 3.87
N LEU A 184 -2.66 -5.62 4.54
CA LEU A 184 -1.90 -6.50 5.42
C LEU A 184 -2.76 -7.06 6.56
N TYR A 185 -3.51 -6.22 7.28
CA TYR A 185 -4.35 -6.67 8.39
C TYR A 185 -5.50 -7.56 7.92
N LEU A 186 -6.06 -7.29 6.73
CA LEU A 186 -7.06 -8.17 6.12
C LEU A 186 -6.51 -9.57 5.85
N PHE A 187 -5.26 -9.63 5.37
CA PHE A 187 -4.55 -10.89 5.15
C PHE A 187 -4.26 -11.63 6.45
N LEU A 188 -3.74 -10.93 7.47
CA LEU A 188 -3.46 -11.49 8.79
C LEU A 188 -4.73 -12.04 9.44
N PHE A 189 -5.86 -11.31 9.35
CA PHE A 189 -7.13 -11.80 9.85
C PHE A 189 -7.56 -13.09 9.14
N GLY A 190 -7.47 -13.14 7.80
CA GLY A 190 -7.71 -14.38 7.05
C GLY A 190 -6.78 -15.52 7.46
N LEU A 191 -5.52 -15.22 7.77
CA LEU A 191 -4.53 -16.19 8.27
C LEU A 191 -4.90 -16.76 9.64
N LEU A 192 -5.39 -15.93 10.57
CA LEU A 192 -5.83 -16.41 11.88
C LEU A 192 -7.05 -17.33 11.76
N VAL A 193 -8.03 -16.96 10.94
CA VAL A 193 -9.21 -17.82 10.68
C VAL A 193 -8.79 -19.12 10.03
N PHE A 194 -7.84 -19.08 9.09
CA PHE A 194 -7.29 -20.29 8.46
C PHE A 194 -6.58 -21.20 9.47
N LEU A 195 -5.69 -20.64 10.30
CA LEU A 195 -4.95 -21.40 11.31
C LEU A 195 -5.88 -21.96 12.39
N PHE A 196 -6.94 -21.26 12.76
CA PHE A 196 -7.91 -21.75 13.72
C PHE A 196 -8.52 -23.10 13.30
N HIS A 197 -8.79 -23.28 12.01
CA HIS A 197 -9.34 -24.53 11.47
C HIS A 197 -8.26 -25.60 11.20
N LEU A 198 -6.99 -25.21 11.11
CA LEU A 198 -5.88 -26.13 10.82
C LEU A 198 -5.23 -26.67 12.09
N ASP A 199 -4.81 -25.78 12.99
CA ASP A 199 -4.20 -26.09 14.28
C ASP A 199 -4.36 -24.89 15.24
N PRO A 200 -5.15 -25.03 16.32
CA PRO A 200 -5.34 -23.98 17.32
C PRO A 200 -4.04 -23.50 17.97
N ALA A 201 -3.02 -24.36 18.12
CA ALA A 201 -1.75 -23.96 18.73
C ALA A 201 -1.00 -22.95 17.85
N LEU A 202 -0.92 -23.22 16.54
CA LEU A 202 -0.32 -22.29 15.56
C LEU A 202 -1.11 -20.98 15.47
N CYS A 203 -2.45 -21.05 15.59
CA CYS A 203 -3.31 -19.88 15.63
C CYS A 203 -2.98 -18.96 16.81
N VAL A 204 -2.83 -19.51 18.02
CA VAL A 204 -2.47 -18.73 19.22
C VAL A 204 -1.12 -18.03 19.04
N VAL A 205 -0.13 -18.75 18.50
CA VAL A 205 1.19 -18.17 18.23
C VAL A 205 1.07 -17.00 17.22
N ALA A 206 0.43 -17.20 16.07
CA ALA A 206 0.25 -16.16 15.06
C ALA A 206 -0.58 -14.96 15.57
N ALA A 207 -1.59 -15.21 16.39
CA ALA A 207 -2.42 -14.19 17.01
C ALA A 207 -1.60 -13.34 17.98
N SER A 208 -0.70 -13.95 18.77
CA SER A 208 0.16 -13.22 19.71
C SER A 208 1.04 -12.19 18.99
N PHE A 209 1.67 -12.58 17.87
CA PHE A 209 2.47 -11.66 17.06
C PHE A 209 1.62 -10.56 16.42
N THR A 210 0.44 -10.91 15.92
CA THR A 210 -0.47 -9.96 15.26
C THR A 210 -1.01 -8.92 16.24
N VAL A 211 -1.41 -9.35 17.44
CA VAL A 211 -1.88 -8.45 18.51
C VAL A 211 -0.76 -7.57 19.01
N ALA A 212 0.44 -8.10 19.24
CA ALA A 212 1.59 -7.31 19.66
C ALA A 212 1.95 -6.22 18.64
N ALA A 213 2.02 -6.59 17.35
CA ALA A 213 2.28 -5.64 16.27
C ALA A 213 1.16 -4.60 16.13
N GLY A 214 -0.11 -5.02 16.21
CA GLY A 214 -1.27 -4.13 16.15
C GLY A 214 -1.30 -3.13 17.32
N LEU A 215 -1.00 -3.60 18.53
CA LEU A 215 -0.91 -2.73 19.71
C LEU A 215 0.22 -1.71 19.53
N PHE A 216 1.40 -2.14 19.11
CA PHE A 216 2.52 -1.23 18.82
C PHE A 216 2.14 -0.19 17.76
N TYR A 217 1.49 -0.61 16.67
CA TYR A 217 1.03 0.29 15.61
C TYR A 217 0.04 1.33 16.13
N ILE A 218 -0.97 0.92 16.91
CA ILE A 218 -1.94 1.82 17.53
C ILE A 218 -1.25 2.80 18.48
N VAL A 219 -0.37 2.31 19.36
CA VAL A 219 0.38 3.18 20.28
C VAL A 219 1.21 4.19 19.51
N ALA A 220 1.97 3.76 18.50
CA ALA A 220 2.78 4.65 17.67
C ALA A 220 1.94 5.71 16.93
N THR A 221 0.71 5.35 16.52
CA THR A 221 -0.20 6.26 15.80
C THR A 221 -0.87 7.28 16.72
N VAL A 222 -1.21 6.89 17.95
CA VAL A 222 -1.99 7.73 18.86
C VAL A 222 -1.09 8.51 19.85
N ALA A 223 0.13 8.03 20.14
CA ALA A 223 1.10 8.70 21.01
C ALA A 223 1.36 10.19 20.70
N PRO A 224 1.37 10.65 19.43
CA PRO A 224 1.56 12.07 19.10
C PRO A 224 0.41 12.98 19.55
N LEU A 225 -0.78 12.42 19.83
CA LEU A 225 -1.90 13.22 20.34
C LEU A 225 -1.69 13.68 21.79
N TRP A 226 -0.85 12.97 22.54
CA TRP A 226 -0.58 13.27 23.94
C TRP A 226 0.79 13.89 24.19
N TYR A 227 1.76 13.60 23.32
CA TYR A 227 3.14 14.07 23.47
C TYR A 227 3.59 14.76 22.19
N GLY A 228 3.79 16.08 22.26
CA GLY A 228 4.26 16.89 21.13
C GLY A 228 5.69 16.55 20.68
N ASP A 229 6.50 15.94 21.56
CA ASP A 229 7.88 15.54 21.29
C ASP A 229 8.01 14.11 20.76
N CYS A 230 6.89 13.44 20.43
CA CYS A 230 6.91 12.06 19.97
C CYS A 230 7.59 11.96 18.58
N PRO A 231 8.56 11.04 18.41
CA PRO A 231 9.25 10.86 17.13
C PRO A 231 8.35 10.27 16.05
N SER A 232 7.21 9.69 16.41
CA SER A 232 6.22 9.17 15.48
C SER A 232 5.32 10.28 14.95
N THR A 233 5.85 11.23 14.18
CA THR A 233 5.00 12.21 13.46
C THR A 233 4.12 11.46 12.45
N THR A 234 2.88 11.18 12.82
CA THR A 234 1.91 10.54 11.92
C THR A 234 1.51 11.52 10.84
N PRO A 235 1.46 11.12 9.56
CA PRO A 235 1.13 12.00 8.43
C PRO A 235 -0.34 12.49 8.40
N LEU A 236 -1.11 12.22 9.47
CA LEU A 236 -2.49 12.68 9.66
C LEU A 236 -2.57 14.00 10.45
N LEU A 237 -1.44 14.53 10.94
CA LEU A 237 -1.33 15.82 11.63
C LEU A 237 -0.31 16.73 10.93
#